data_AF-A0AAV4B027-F1
#
_entry.id   AF-A0AAV4B027-F1
#
_cell.length_a   1.000
_cell.length_b   1.000
_cell.length_c   1.000
_cell.angle_alpha   90.00
_cell.angle_beta   90.00
_cell.angle_gamma   90.00
#
_symmetry.space_group_name_H-M   'P 1'
#
loop_
_entity.id
_entity.type
_entity.pdbx_description
1 polymer ?
#
loop_
_entity_poly.entity_id
_entity_poly.type
_entity_poly.pdbx_seq_one_letter_code
_entity_poly.pdbx_strand_id
1 'polypeptide(L)'
;MRKFPPYVYISFVWIPAHVGIQGNENVDKLAKVALNRASCPGKLNCWSNLKPKINAYIHSVLQKNWDAEGANKLYEVLLNLGDDLHRRGEGAGRKWETLMCRLRMGHTWLTQSYLLKNEEQLFCSACDSLYTDRHILIECPDFQVTGRKYFSVTDLYRLFREVSHSRIVGYLKELGVYGNI
;
A
#
# COMPACT_ATOMS: atom_id res chain seq x y z
N MET A 1 6.35 37.95 -26.01
CA MET A 1 6.63 36.80 -26.89
C MET A 1 7.81 36.01 -26.30
N ARG A 2 7.61 34.77 -25.85
CA ARG A 2 8.70 33.90 -25.39
C ARG A 2 9.47 33.39 -26.61
N LYS A 3 10.75 33.75 -26.75
CA LYS A 3 11.63 33.20 -27.78
C LYS A 3 11.93 31.75 -27.41
N PHE A 4 11.37 30.79 -28.16
CA PHE A 4 11.82 29.40 -28.07
C PHE A 4 13.25 29.32 -28.63
N PRO A 5 14.17 28.53 -28.02
CA PRO A 5 15.51 28.33 -28.56
C PRO A 5 15.44 27.67 -29.94
N PRO A 6 16.43 27.91 -30.83
CA PRO A 6 16.44 27.31 -32.16
C PRO A 6 16.44 25.78 -32.08
N TYR A 7 15.69 25.14 -32.97
CA TYR A 7 15.72 23.69 -33.14
C TYR A 7 17.15 23.24 -33.44
N VAL A 8 17.65 22.28 -32.66
CA VAL A 8 18.97 21.67 -32.88
C VAL A 8 18.75 20.33 -33.57
N TYR A 9 19.30 20.17 -34.76
CA TYR A 9 19.36 18.88 -35.45
C TYR A 9 20.60 18.13 -35.00
N ILE A 10 20.41 16.91 -34.50
CA ILE A 10 21.49 16.03 -34.03
C ILE A 10 21.50 14.79 -34.92
N SER A 11 22.66 14.46 -35.46
CA SER A 11 22.88 13.22 -36.22
C SER A 11 23.93 12.37 -35.51
N PHE A 12 23.63 11.08 -35.35
CA PHE A 12 24.56 10.12 -34.76
C PHE A 12 25.31 9.40 -35.87
N VAL A 13 26.64 9.30 -35.73
CA VAL A 13 27.51 8.60 -36.68
C VAL A 13 28.41 7.65 -35.89
N TRP A 14 28.49 6.41 -36.35
CA TRP A 14 29.43 5.42 -35.81
C TRP A 14 30.74 5.51 -36.57
N ILE A 15 31.84 5.63 -35.83
CA ILE A 15 33.19 5.68 -36.39
C ILE A 15 34.02 4.51 -35.84
N PRO A 16 34.87 3.89 -36.68
CA PRO A 16 35.83 2.89 -36.20
C PRO A 16 36.82 3.51 -35.20
N ALA A 17 37.22 2.72 -34.20
CA ALA A 17 38.17 3.17 -33.18
C ALA A 17 39.57 3.38 -33.77
N HIS A 18 40.32 4.33 -33.22
CA HIS A 18 41.75 4.55 -33.52
C HIS A 18 42.10 4.85 -34.98
N VAL A 19 41.19 5.50 -35.72
CA VAL A 19 41.41 5.89 -37.12
C VAL A 19 42.00 7.28 -37.32
N GLY A 20 42.64 7.88 -36.30
CA GLY A 20 43.33 9.17 -36.47
C GLY A 20 42.44 10.41 -36.40
N ILE A 21 41.14 10.29 -36.09
CA ILE A 21 40.25 11.46 -35.98
C ILE A 21 40.61 12.23 -34.71
N GLN A 22 41.35 13.32 -34.87
CA GLN A 22 41.93 14.11 -33.78
C GLN A 22 40.92 14.47 -32.68
N GLY A 23 39.69 14.87 -33.05
CA GLY A 23 38.64 15.19 -32.09
C GLY A 23 38.22 13.99 -31.23
N ASN A 24 38.04 12.83 -31.86
CA ASN A 24 37.71 11.59 -31.16
C ASN A 24 38.87 11.11 -30.28
N GLU A 25 40.11 11.20 -30.76
CA GLU A 25 41.30 10.83 -29.99
C GLU A 25 41.51 11.74 -28.77
N ASN A 26 41.27 13.04 -28.92
CA ASN A 26 41.36 13.98 -27.82
C ASN A 26 40.30 13.67 -26.75
N VAL A 27 39.07 13.36 -27.16
CA VAL A 27 38.01 12.93 -26.24
C VAL A 27 38.38 11.62 -25.54
N ASP A 28 38.92 10.64 -26.25
CA ASP A 28 39.37 9.36 -25.67
C ASP A 28 40.52 9.56 -24.67
N LYS A 29 41.50 10.41 -24.99
CA LYS A 29 42.59 10.79 -24.09
C LYS A 29 42.05 11.48 -22.83
N LEU A 30 41.12 12.42 -22.98
CA LEU A 30 40.51 13.13 -21.85
C LEU A 30 39.68 12.18 -20.97
N ALA A 31 38.93 11.26 -21.57
CA ALA A 31 38.18 10.22 -20.85
C ALA A 31 39.13 9.31 -20.05
N LYS A 32 40.27 8.90 -20.64
CA LYS A 32 41.32 8.14 -19.95
C LYS A 32 41.96 8.91 -18.80
N VAL A 33 42.20 10.20 -18.97
CA VAL A 33 42.73 11.06 -17.88
C VAL A 33 41.70 11.19 -16.75
N ALA A 34 40.41 11.27 -17.07
CA ALA A 34 39.35 11.36 -16.07
C ALA A 34 39.25 10.12 -15.17
N LEU A 35 39.59 8.92 -15.67
CA LEU A 35 39.65 7.70 -14.87
C LEU A 35 40.69 7.77 -13.74
N ASN A 36 41.79 8.47 -13.96
CA ASN A 36 42.89 8.60 -12.99
C ASN A 36 42.74 9.79 -12.05
N ARG A 37 41.69 10.60 -12.22
CA ARG A 37 41.39 11.70 -11.29
C ARG A 37 40.88 11.08 -9.99
N ALA A 38 41.52 11.42 -8.87
CA ALA A 38 41.09 10.97 -7.55
C ALA A 38 39.58 11.15 -7.40
N SER A 39 38.91 10.04 -7.10
CA SER A 39 37.47 9.90 -6.99
C SER A 39 36.86 11.13 -6.29
N CYS A 40 35.74 11.63 -6.82
CA CYS A 40 35.00 12.75 -6.22
C CYS A 40 34.97 12.61 -4.68
N PRO A 41 35.15 13.70 -3.92
CA PRO A 41 34.97 13.67 -2.48
C PRO A 41 33.50 13.35 -2.20
N GLY A 42 33.22 12.06 -2.00
CA GLY A 42 31.87 11.56 -1.83
C GLY A 42 31.65 10.21 -2.49
N LYS A 43 31.99 9.13 -1.77
CA LYS A 43 31.26 7.85 -1.83
C LYS A 43 29.76 7.99 -1.45
N LEU A 44 29.19 9.19 -1.49
CA LEU A 44 27.80 9.52 -1.22
C LEU A 44 26.87 9.26 -2.42
N ASN A 45 27.43 8.95 -3.60
CA ASN A 45 26.68 8.92 -4.85
C ASN A 45 26.43 7.50 -5.39
N CYS A 46 26.68 6.45 -4.58
CA CYS A 46 26.30 5.11 -4.99
C CYS A 46 24.78 4.98 -4.85
N TRP A 47 24.09 4.71 -5.95
CA TRP A 47 22.64 4.49 -6.00
C TRP A 47 22.15 3.52 -4.90
N SER A 48 22.96 2.51 -4.56
CA SER A 48 22.66 1.56 -3.48
C SER A 48 22.52 2.20 -2.10
N ASN A 49 23.25 3.28 -1.81
CA ASN A 49 23.19 4.02 -0.54
C ASN A 49 22.12 5.12 -0.57
N LEU A 50 21.82 5.65 -1.74
CA LEU A 50 20.85 6.74 -1.91
C LEU A 50 19.41 6.21 -1.97
N LYS A 51 19.17 5.10 -2.67
CA LYS A 51 17.84 4.51 -2.86
C LYS A 51 17.10 4.23 -1.54
N PRO A 52 17.72 3.61 -0.51
CA PRO A 52 17.04 3.41 0.77
C PRO A 52 16.64 4.72 1.46
N LYS A 53 17.49 5.76 1.37
CA LYS A 53 17.21 7.07 1.96
C LYS A 53 16.06 7.79 1.24
N ILE A 54 16.05 7.75 -0.09
CA ILE A 54 14.95 8.28 -0.90
C ILE A 54 13.65 7.55 -0.56
N ASN A 55 13.67 6.23 -0.55
CA ASN A 55 12.48 5.44 -0.23
C ASN A 55 11.99 5.74 1.20
N ALA A 56 12.87 5.81 2.18
CA ALA A 56 12.50 6.16 3.55
C ALA A 56 11.85 7.55 3.64
N TYR A 57 12.37 8.53 2.90
CA TYR A 57 11.77 9.87 2.80
C TYR A 57 10.40 9.83 2.12
N ILE A 58 10.25 9.11 1.01
CA ILE A 58 8.96 8.94 0.33
C ILE A 58 7.94 8.29 1.28
N HIS A 59 8.32 7.20 1.94
CA HIS A 59 7.48 6.52 2.92
C HIS A 59 7.09 7.43 4.07
N SER A 60 8.00 8.26 4.59
CA SER A 60 7.66 9.18 5.68
C SER A 60 6.70 10.29 5.25
N VAL A 61 6.84 10.82 4.03
CA VAL A 61 5.89 11.80 3.47
C VAL A 61 4.52 11.17 3.24
N LEU A 62 4.47 9.98 2.66
CA LEU A 62 3.22 9.25 2.44
C LEU A 62 2.52 8.90 3.76
N GLN A 63 3.28 8.41 4.74
CA GLN A 63 2.75 8.11 6.07
C GLN A 63 2.20 9.37 6.74
N LYS A 64 2.92 10.49 6.68
CA LYS A 64 2.44 11.77 7.23
C LYS A 64 1.13 12.22 6.60
N ASN A 65 1.00 12.08 5.28
CA ASN A 65 -0.25 12.41 4.58
C ASN A 65 -1.38 11.45 4.99
N TRP A 66 -1.07 10.18 5.15
CA TRP A 66 -2.01 9.16 5.62
C TRP A 66 -2.51 9.44 7.05
N ASP A 67 -1.61 9.77 7.96
CA ASP A 67 -1.94 10.16 9.34
C ASP A 67 -2.82 11.42 9.39
N ALA A 68 -2.66 12.33 8.44
CA ALA A 68 -3.50 13.52 8.31
C ALA A 68 -4.94 13.19 7.85
N GLU A 69 -5.14 12.06 7.17
CA GLU A 69 -6.45 11.55 6.77
C GLU A 69 -7.06 10.57 7.80
N GLY A 70 -6.61 10.61 9.06
CA GLY A 70 -6.97 9.63 10.10
C GLY A 70 -8.47 9.48 10.44
N ALA A 71 -9.34 10.35 9.90
CA ALA A 71 -10.79 10.22 9.99
C ALA A 71 -11.39 9.23 8.97
N ASN A 72 -10.56 8.61 8.11
CA ASN A 72 -11.03 7.65 7.12
C ASN A 72 -11.23 6.25 7.75
N LYS A 73 -12.23 5.49 7.27
CA LYS A 73 -12.58 4.16 7.79
C LYS A 73 -11.42 3.15 7.70
N LEU A 74 -10.55 3.29 6.70
CA LEU A 74 -9.46 2.36 6.44
C LEU A 74 -8.26 2.60 7.37
N TYR A 75 -8.13 3.79 7.96
CA TYR A 75 -7.06 4.16 8.88
C TYR A 75 -7.06 3.28 10.13
N GLU A 76 -8.25 2.93 10.62
CA GLU A 76 -8.41 2.01 11.76
C GLU A 76 -7.90 0.58 11.49
N VAL A 77 -7.79 0.21 10.21
CA VAL A 77 -7.31 -1.11 9.76
C VAL A 77 -5.85 -1.05 9.34
N LEU A 78 -5.42 0.04 8.71
CA LEU A 78 -4.09 0.24 8.16
C LEU A 78 -3.47 1.48 8.80
N LEU A 79 -2.85 1.33 9.97
CA LEU A 79 -2.19 2.44 10.64
C LEU A 79 -0.88 2.81 9.94
N ASN A 80 -0.09 1.83 9.49
CA ASN A 80 1.14 2.08 8.75
C ASN A 80 1.01 1.61 7.30
N LEU A 81 1.30 2.48 6.34
CA LEU A 81 1.26 2.15 4.90
C LEU A 81 2.25 1.05 4.50
N GLY A 82 3.27 0.81 5.32
CA GLY A 82 4.24 -0.27 5.13
C GLY A 82 3.79 -1.64 5.64
N ASP A 83 2.65 -1.73 6.34
CA ASP A 83 2.16 -3.01 6.85
C ASP A 83 1.65 -3.91 5.70
N ASP A 84 2.21 -5.11 5.59
CA ASP A 84 1.70 -6.14 4.67
C ASP A 84 0.50 -6.85 5.29
N LEU A 85 -0.69 -6.36 4.97
CA LEU A 85 -1.94 -7.02 5.36
C LEU A 85 -2.26 -8.25 4.49
N HIS A 86 -1.53 -8.47 3.38
CA HIS A 86 -1.70 -9.65 2.55
C HIS A 86 -0.89 -10.81 3.12
N ARG A 87 -1.54 -11.64 3.95
CA ARG A 87 -0.91 -12.84 4.50
C ARG A 87 -0.78 -13.91 3.40
N ARG A 88 0.33 -13.87 2.66
CA ARG A 88 0.69 -14.87 1.65
C ARG A 88 0.64 -16.27 2.29
N GLY A 89 -0.29 -17.12 1.82
CA GLY A 89 -0.42 -18.52 2.23
C GLY A 89 -1.71 -18.90 2.96
N GLU A 90 -2.50 -17.95 3.46
CA GLU A 90 -3.82 -18.22 4.04
C GLU A 90 -4.93 -17.94 3.02
N GLY A 91 -5.59 -18.99 2.52
CA GLY A 91 -6.69 -18.85 1.57
C GLY A 91 -6.23 -18.39 0.18
N ALA A 92 -5.52 -19.26 -0.54
CA ALA A 92 -5.09 -18.96 -1.91
C ALA A 92 -6.31 -18.90 -2.85
N GLY A 93 -6.75 -17.68 -3.18
CA GLY A 93 -7.76 -17.47 -4.21
C GLY A 93 -8.43 -16.10 -4.16
N ARG A 94 -8.79 -15.60 -5.35
CA ARG A 94 -9.46 -14.30 -5.56
C ARG A 94 -10.66 -14.07 -4.63
N LYS A 95 -11.41 -15.12 -4.31
CA LYS A 95 -12.59 -15.04 -3.42
C LYS A 95 -12.19 -14.63 -1.99
N TRP A 96 -11.11 -15.19 -1.45
CA TRP A 96 -10.62 -14.87 -0.10
C TRP A 96 -10.07 -13.45 -0.03
N GLU A 97 -9.29 -13.05 -1.04
CA GLU A 97 -8.76 -11.68 -1.13
C GLU A 97 -9.89 -10.66 -1.23
N THR A 98 -10.88 -10.92 -2.09
CA THR A 98 -12.05 -10.04 -2.25
C THR A 98 -12.82 -9.90 -0.92
N LEU A 99 -13.05 -11.02 -0.22
CA LEU A 99 -13.71 -11.03 1.07
C LEU A 99 -12.95 -10.19 2.11
N MET A 100 -11.64 -10.42 2.26
CA MET A 100 -10.82 -9.67 3.20
C MET A 100 -10.76 -8.18 2.85
N CYS A 101 -10.63 -7.83 1.57
CA CYS A 101 -10.66 -6.43 1.14
C CYS A 101 -11.98 -5.74 1.48
N ARG A 102 -13.13 -6.40 1.22
CA ARG A 102 -14.44 -5.85 1.56
C ARG A 102 -14.60 -5.61 3.06
N LEU A 103 -14.18 -6.58 3.88
CA LEU A 103 -14.22 -6.46 5.34
C LEU A 103 -13.34 -5.30 5.85
N ARG A 104 -12.13 -5.16 5.30
CA ARG A 104 -11.19 -4.09 5.69
C ARG A 104 -11.69 -2.70 5.31
N MET A 105 -12.30 -2.56 4.14
CA MET A 105 -12.80 -1.26 3.70
C MET A 105 -14.19 -0.94 4.27
N GLY A 106 -14.89 -1.95 4.79
CA GLY A 106 -16.28 -1.82 5.24
C GLY A 106 -17.28 -1.73 4.07
N HIS A 107 -17.03 -2.47 2.98
CA HIS A 107 -17.85 -2.48 1.77
C HIS A 107 -18.54 -3.85 1.59
N THR A 108 -19.17 -4.34 2.65
CA THR A 108 -19.93 -5.59 2.60
C THR A 108 -21.36 -5.32 2.16
N TRP A 109 -22.03 -6.33 1.59
CA TRP A 109 -23.43 -6.17 1.22
C TRP A 109 -24.29 -5.85 2.44
N LEU A 110 -24.00 -6.51 3.57
CA LEU A 110 -24.71 -6.34 4.83
C LEU A 110 -24.67 -4.91 5.38
N THR A 111 -23.54 -4.22 5.24
CA THR A 111 -23.35 -2.89 5.85
C THR A 111 -23.52 -1.75 4.86
N GLN A 112 -23.42 -1.99 3.55
CA GLN A 112 -23.40 -0.95 2.52
C GLN A 112 -24.57 -1.02 1.52
N SER A 113 -25.36 -2.09 1.50
CA SER A 113 -26.47 -2.22 0.54
C SER A 113 -27.54 -1.12 0.67
N TYR A 114 -27.72 -0.54 1.86
CA TYR A 114 -28.66 0.55 2.08
C TYR A 114 -28.39 1.77 1.16
N LEU A 115 -27.11 2.08 0.89
CA LEU A 115 -26.75 3.15 -0.05
C LEU A 115 -27.13 2.82 -1.48
N LEU A 116 -27.00 1.54 -1.88
CA LEU A 116 -27.33 1.08 -3.23
C LEU A 116 -28.84 1.03 -3.47
N LYS A 117 -29.60 0.74 -2.41
CA LYS A 117 -31.07 0.64 -2.46
C LYS A 117 -31.78 1.93 -2.08
N ASN A 118 -31.04 2.93 -1.60
CA ASN A 118 -31.60 4.15 -1.01
C ASN A 118 -32.57 3.85 0.15
N GLU A 119 -32.16 2.90 1.01
CA GLU A 119 -32.86 2.49 2.23
C GLU A 119 -32.17 3.09 3.46
N GLU A 120 -32.82 3.02 4.62
CA GLU A 120 -32.18 3.39 5.89
C GLU A 120 -31.13 2.36 6.32
N GLN A 121 -30.09 2.84 7.02
CA GLN A 121 -29.06 1.98 7.56
C GLN A 121 -29.64 1.11 8.69
N LEU A 122 -29.25 -0.17 8.70
CA LEU A 122 -29.68 -1.11 9.73
C LEU A 122 -29.08 -0.77 11.10
N PHE A 123 -29.84 -1.06 12.15
CA PHE A 123 -29.40 -1.01 13.54
C PHE A 123 -29.31 -2.44 14.11
N CYS A 124 -28.37 -2.63 15.02
CA CYS A 124 -28.21 -3.90 15.72
C CYS A 124 -29.33 -4.08 16.74
N SER A 125 -30.12 -5.15 16.61
CA SER A 125 -31.26 -5.42 17.51
C SER A 125 -30.86 -5.65 18.97
N ALA A 126 -29.60 -6.01 19.24
CA ALA A 126 -29.12 -6.33 20.58
C ALA A 126 -28.63 -5.10 21.37
N CYS A 127 -28.11 -4.07 20.69
CA CYS A 127 -27.45 -2.94 21.34
C CYS A 127 -27.73 -1.58 20.71
N ASP A 128 -28.63 -1.52 19.71
CA ASP A 128 -29.12 -0.30 19.06
C ASP A 128 -28.03 0.57 18.42
N SER A 129 -26.89 -0.03 18.09
CA SER A 129 -25.80 0.64 17.38
C SER A 129 -25.94 0.45 15.87
N LEU A 130 -25.40 1.38 15.09
CA LEU A 130 -25.36 1.26 13.63
C LEU A 130 -24.68 -0.03 13.21
N TYR A 131 -25.30 -0.75 12.28
CA TYR A 131 -24.78 -1.99 11.76
C TYR A 131 -23.63 -1.70 10.78
N THR A 132 -22.40 -1.91 11.24
CA THR A 132 -21.16 -1.68 10.49
C THR A 132 -20.22 -2.87 10.61
N ASP A 133 -19.24 -3.01 9.72
CA ASP A 133 -18.29 -4.13 9.77
C ASP A 133 -17.46 -4.08 11.05
N ARG A 134 -17.12 -2.87 11.52
CA ARG A 134 -16.51 -2.64 12.83
C ARG A 134 -17.38 -3.16 13.96
N HIS A 135 -18.67 -2.81 13.92
CA HIS A 135 -19.64 -3.28 14.92
C HIS A 135 -19.68 -4.81 14.98
N ILE A 136 -19.80 -5.45 13.81
CA ILE A 136 -19.88 -6.91 13.70
C ILE A 136 -18.62 -7.59 14.21
N LEU A 137 -17.45 -7.03 13.88
CA LEU A 137 -16.17 -7.68 14.15
C LEU A 137 -15.67 -7.45 15.59
N ILE A 138 -15.87 -6.26 16.16
CA ILE A 138 -15.16 -5.83 17.38
C ILE A 138 -16.07 -5.23 18.47
N GLU A 139 -17.18 -4.57 18.13
CA GLU A 139 -17.92 -3.77 19.13
C GLU A 139 -19.19 -4.43 19.68
N CYS A 140 -19.86 -5.28 18.89
CA CYS A 140 -21.16 -5.84 19.26
C CYS A 140 -21.06 -6.73 20.51
N PRO A 141 -21.72 -6.39 21.63
CA PRO A 141 -21.65 -7.21 22.85
C PRO A 141 -22.14 -8.64 22.64
N ASP A 142 -23.20 -8.80 21.86
CA ASP A 142 -23.80 -10.10 21.55
C ASP A 142 -22.86 -10.96 20.70
N PHE A 143 -22.31 -10.40 19.62
CA PHE A 143 -21.39 -11.15 18.76
C PHE A 143 -20.03 -11.41 19.41
N GLN A 144 -19.58 -10.53 20.32
CA GLN A 144 -18.34 -10.72 21.08
C GLN A 144 -18.39 -11.98 21.96
N VAL A 145 -19.56 -12.46 22.39
CA VAL A 145 -19.69 -13.74 23.10
C VAL A 145 -19.18 -14.89 22.24
N THR A 146 -19.59 -14.92 20.97
CA THR A 146 -19.12 -15.90 19.98
C THR A 146 -17.68 -15.60 19.53
N GLY A 147 -17.34 -14.32 19.37
CA GLY A 147 -16.05 -13.84 18.90
C GLY A 147 -14.88 -14.32 19.76
N ARG A 148 -15.06 -14.42 21.09
CA ARG A 148 -14.05 -14.93 22.03
C ARG A 148 -13.54 -16.34 21.72
N LYS A 149 -14.31 -17.18 21.01
CA LYS A 149 -13.86 -18.50 20.54
C LYS A 149 -12.83 -18.38 19.40
N TYR A 150 -12.88 -17.29 18.64
CA TYR A 150 -12.09 -17.06 17.43
C TYR A 150 -10.93 -16.08 17.66
N PHE A 151 -11.10 -15.03 18.45
CA PHE A 151 -10.03 -14.06 18.72
C PHE A 151 -10.33 -13.25 19.98
N SER A 152 -9.30 -12.60 20.52
CA SER A 152 -9.37 -11.78 21.74
C SER A 152 -8.92 -10.33 21.53
N VAL A 153 -8.74 -9.94 20.27
CA VAL A 153 -8.36 -8.57 19.88
C VAL A 153 -9.56 -7.63 20.01
N THR A 154 -9.27 -6.35 20.30
CA THR A 154 -10.28 -5.32 20.61
C THR A 154 -10.28 -4.17 19.62
N ASP A 155 -9.51 -4.27 18.54
CA ASP A 155 -9.42 -3.26 17.50
C ASP A 155 -9.19 -3.91 16.13
N LEU A 156 -9.62 -3.23 15.06
CA LEU A 156 -9.57 -3.74 13.70
C LEU A 156 -8.14 -3.91 13.19
N TYR A 157 -7.22 -3.02 13.59
CA TYR A 157 -5.81 -3.10 13.20
C TYR A 157 -5.20 -4.44 13.65
N ARG A 158 -5.33 -4.78 14.94
CA ARG A 158 -4.84 -6.06 15.47
C ARG A 158 -5.60 -7.25 14.91
N LEU A 159 -6.90 -7.12 14.66
CA LEU A 159 -7.69 -8.18 14.01
C LEU A 159 -7.13 -8.58 12.66
N PHE A 160 -6.93 -7.63 11.74
CA PHE A 160 -6.47 -7.97 10.40
C PHE A 160 -4.98 -8.30 10.31
N ARG A 161 -4.21 -7.97 11.34
CA ARG A 161 -2.76 -8.21 11.40
C ARG A 161 -2.40 -9.50 12.12
N GLU A 162 -2.96 -9.71 13.32
CA GLU A 162 -2.58 -10.81 14.22
C GLU A 162 -3.44 -12.06 13.97
N VAL A 163 -4.74 -11.90 13.71
CA VAL A 163 -5.68 -13.03 13.59
C VAL A 163 -5.62 -13.62 12.18
N SER A 164 -5.65 -14.96 12.10
CA SER A 164 -5.69 -15.66 10.81
C SER A 164 -7.01 -15.44 10.08
N HIS A 165 -6.97 -15.31 8.76
CA HIS A 165 -8.16 -15.09 7.93
C HIS A 165 -9.16 -16.24 8.08
N SER A 166 -8.67 -17.46 8.28
CA SER A 166 -9.50 -18.64 8.55
C SER A 166 -10.35 -18.49 9.82
N ARG A 167 -9.82 -17.87 10.87
CA ARG A 167 -10.54 -17.66 12.13
C ARG A 167 -11.55 -16.53 12.00
N ILE A 168 -11.21 -15.45 11.31
CA ILE A 168 -12.15 -14.37 10.98
C ILE A 168 -13.33 -14.92 10.17
N VAL A 169 -13.06 -15.76 9.17
CA VAL A 169 -14.12 -16.38 8.37
C VAL A 169 -14.92 -17.42 9.14
N GLY A 170 -14.28 -18.21 10.01
CA GLY A 170 -14.99 -19.13 10.91
C GLY A 170 -16.01 -18.39 11.79
N TYR A 171 -15.58 -17.27 12.37
CA TYR A 171 -16.45 -16.38 13.15
C TYR A 171 -17.65 -15.89 12.34
N LEU A 172 -17.42 -15.33 11.14
CA LEU A 172 -18.50 -14.82 10.28
C LEU A 172 -19.47 -15.92 9.84
N LYS A 173 -19.01 -17.17 9.72
CA LYS A 173 -19.86 -18.33 9.42
C LYS A 173 -20.70 -18.75 10.62
N GLU A 174 -20.13 -18.78 11.82
CA GLU A 174 -20.88 -19.10 13.05
C GLU A 174 -21.96 -18.05 13.35
N LEU A 175 -21.70 -16.78 13.03
CA LEU A 175 -22.70 -15.72 13.09
C LEU A 175 -23.77 -15.79 11.98
N GLY A 176 -23.59 -16.63 10.96
CA GLY A 176 -24.52 -16.71 9.82
C GLY A 176 -24.48 -15.52 8.86
N VAL A 177 -23.52 -14.60 9.01
CA VAL A 177 -23.43 -13.38 8.19
C VAL A 177 -22.51 -13.52 6.97
N TYR A 178 -21.70 -14.59 6.90
CA TYR A 178 -20.71 -14.81 5.84
C TYR A 178 -21.26 -14.67 4.40
N GLY A 179 -22.52 -15.08 4.16
CA GLY A 179 -23.13 -14.99 2.83
C GLY A 179 -23.43 -13.56 2.37
N ASN A 180 -23.42 -12.58 3.29
CA ASN A 180 -23.73 -11.18 3.02
C ASN A 180 -22.47 -10.28 3.05
N ILE A 181 -21.29 -10.88 2.94
CA ILE A 181 -19.99 -10.18 2.83
C ILE A 181 -19.56 -10.12 1.36
#